data_AF-A0A8T5QK93-F1
#
_entry.id   AF-A0A8T5QK93-F1
#
_cell.length_a   1.000
_cell.length_b   1.000
_cell.length_c   1.000
_cell.angle_alpha   90.00
_cell.angle_beta   90.00
_cell.angle_gamma   90.00
#
_symmetry.space_group_name_H-M   'P 1'
#
loop_
_entity.id
_entity.type
_entity.pdbx_description
1 polymer ?
#
loop_
_entity_poly.entity_id
_entity_poly.type
_entity_poly.pdbx_seq_one_letter_code
_entity_poly.pdbx_strand_id
1 'polypeptide(L)'
;MITAKELKQKYIEFFQSKGHSKIESASLIPEHDPTVLFTTAGMHPLVPFLMGQPHPLGKRLVDVQKCIRTQDIDEVGDNTHTTMFEMLGNWSLGDYFKEDSIKYSFEFLTDCLGLPLDRLAFSCFEGDEDATKDEEAFEVWKSLGVSEKRIAFLNKKENWWGPAG
;
A
#
# COMPACT_ATOMS: atom_id res chain seq x y z
N MET A 1 14.31 -9.20 -18.07
CA MET A 1 13.69 -8.12 -17.27
C MET A 1 12.19 -8.33 -17.29
N ILE A 2 11.53 -8.16 -16.15
CA ILE A 2 10.07 -8.18 -16.06
C ILE A 2 9.50 -6.90 -16.69
N THR A 3 8.44 -7.02 -17.50
CA THR A 3 7.72 -5.87 -18.06
C THR A 3 6.72 -5.31 -17.04
N ALA A 4 6.31 -4.05 -17.20
CA ALA A 4 5.28 -3.45 -16.34
C ALA A 4 3.95 -4.24 -16.35
N LYS A 5 3.58 -4.81 -17.51
CA LYS A 5 2.39 -5.65 -17.64
C LYS A 5 2.52 -6.94 -16.83
N GLU A 6 3.65 -7.61 -16.91
CA GLU A 6 3.92 -8.84 -16.14
C GLU A 6 3.98 -8.57 -14.63
N LEU A 7 4.55 -7.45 -14.21
CA LEU A 7 4.59 -7.05 -12.79
C LEU A 7 3.18 -6.90 -12.22
N LYS A 8 2.32 -6.15 -12.92
CA LYS A 8 0.91 -5.98 -12.53
C LYS A 8 0.17 -7.31 -12.47
N GLN A 9 0.37 -8.17 -13.47
CA GLN A 9 -0.26 -9.49 -13.51
C GLN A 9 0.18 -10.34 -12.32
N LYS A 10 1.49 -10.41 -12.02
CA LYS A 10 2.03 -11.14 -10.86
C LYS A 10 1.47 -10.64 -9.55
N TYR A 11 1.32 -9.32 -9.38
CA TYR A 11 0.76 -8.75 -8.16
C TYR A 11 -0.70 -9.17 -7.95
N ILE A 12 -1.53 -9.05 -8.99
CA ILE A 12 -2.92 -9.47 -8.93
C ILE A 12 -3.03 -10.98 -8.65
N GLU A 13 -2.30 -11.82 -9.38
CA GLU A 13 -2.31 -13.27 -9.20
C GLU A 13 -1.84 -13.69 -7.81
N PHE A 14 -0.80 -13.04 -7.28
CA PHE A 14 -0.30 -13.28 -5.93
C PHE A 14 -1.39 -13.04 -4.89
N PHE A 15 -2.04 -11.88 -4.90
CA PHE A 15 -3.09 -11.59 -3.92
C PHE A 15 -4.38 -12.39 -4.16
N GLN A 16 -4.71 -12.74 -5.41
CA GLN A 16 -5.78 -13.70 -5.68
C GLN A 16 -5.50 -15.07 -5.04
N SER A 17 -4.25 -15.53 -5.03
CA SER A 17 -3.84 -16.75 -4.32
C SER A 17 -4.00 -16.65 -2.78
N LYS A 18 -4.01 -15.43 -2.23
CA LYS A 18 -4.29 -15.14 -0.81
C LYS A 18 -5.77 -14.87 -0.52
N GLY A 19 -6.64 -15.06 -1.52
CA GLY A 19 -8.09 -14.94 -1.41
C GLY A 19 -8.63 -13.53 -1.66
N HIS A 20 -7.85 -12.63 -2.27
CA HIS A 20 -8.33 -11.30 -2.64
C HIS A 20 -9.10 -11.33 -3.96
N SER A 21 -10.22 -10.63 -4.00
CA SER A 21 -10.98 -10.40 -5.22
C SER A 21 -10.37 -9.24 -5.99
N LYS A 22 -10.06 -9.44 -7.27
CA LYS A 22 -9.64 -8.34 -8.16
C LYS A 22 -10.80 -7.36 -8.33
N ILE A 23 -10.54 -6.08 -8.13
CA ILE A 23 -11.45 -4.98 -8.49
C ILE A 23 -10.85 -4.17 -9.65
N GLU A 24 -11.72 -3.45 -10.37
CA GLU A 24 -11.29 -2.57 -11.47
C GLU A 24 -10.88 -1.20 -10.94
N SER A 25 -9.92 -0.56 -11.61
CA SER A 25 -9.50 0.80 -11.29
C SER A 25 -10.68 1.77 -11.44
N ALA A 26 -10.96 2.51 -10.38
CA ALA A 26 -11.95 3.58 -10.37
C ALA A 26 -11.53 4.76 -11.26
N SER A 27 -12.48 5.66 -11.51
CA SER A 27 -12.27 6.90 -12.25
C SER A 27 -11.16 7.75 -11.62
N LEU A 28 -10.44 8.48 -12.48
CA LEU A 28 -9.51 9.53 -12.04
C LEU A 28 -10.25 10.74 -11.46
N ILE A 29 -11.51 10.95 -11.86
CA ILE A 29 -12.39 11.99 -11.36
C ILE A 29 -13.29 11.34 -10.29
N PRO A 30 -13.14 11.70 -9.01
CA PRO A 30 -13.97 11.17 -7.93
C PRO A 30 -15.45 11.54 -8.15
N GLU A 31 -16.35 10.54 -8.11
CA GLU A 31 -17.79 10.78 -8.36
C GLU A 31 -18.53 11.28 -7.11
N HIS A 32 -18.00 10.99 -5.92
CA HIS A 32 -18.71 11.18 -4.64
C HIS A 32 -17.87 11.88 -3.57
N ASP A 33 -16.73 12.48 -3.95
CA ASP A 33 -15.88 13.25 -3.05
C ASP A 33 -15.53 14.60 -3.68
N PRO A 34 -16.22 15.69 -3.28
CA PRO A 34 -15.95 17.02 -3.82
C PRO A 34 -14.71 17.69 -3.20
N THR A 35 -14.07 17.06 -2.21
CA THR A 35 -12.92 17.64 -1.49
C THR A 35 -11.59 17.39 -2.20
N VAL A 36 -11.56 16.40 -3.11
CA VAL A 36 -10.37 16.04 -3.90
C VAL A 36 -10.62 16.27 -5.40
N LEU A 37 -9.61 16.79 -6.10
CA LEU A 37 -9.70 17.02 -7.55
C LEU A 37 -9.57 15.73 -8.35
N PHE A 38 -8.72 14.81 -7.89
CA PHE A 38 -8.42 13.55 -8.55
C PHE A 38 -8.30 12.41 -7.53
N THR A 39 -8.46 11.17 -8.01
CA THR A 39 -8.08 9.98 -7.27
C THR A 39 -6.54 9.96 -7.12
N THR A 40 -6.03 10.16 -5.90
CA THR A 40 -4.57 10.25 -5.62
C THR A 40 -3.97 8.96 -5.06
N ALA A 41 -4.83 8.02 -4.63
CA ALA A 41 -4.45 6.72 -4.07
C ALA A 41 -5.53 5.66 -4.33
N GLY A 42 -5.11 4.38 -4.33
CA GLY A 42 -6.00 3.22 -4.49
C GLY A 42 -7.08 3.10 -3.41
N MET A 43 -6.87 3.69 -2.24
CA MET A 43 -7.83 3.62 -1.14
C MET A 43 -9.01 4.61 -1.27
N HIS A 44 -8.89 5.69 -2.07
CA HIS A 44 -9.92 6.73 -2.17
C HIS A 44 -11.31 6.16 -2.54
N PRO A 45 -11.43 5.32 -3.59
CA PRO A 45 -12.72 4.71 -3.95
C PRO A 45 -13.22 3.70 -2.91
N LEU A 46 -12.35 3.28 -1.98
CA LEU A 46 -12.64 2.26 -0.99
C LEU A 46 -12.97 2.82 0.40
N VAL A 47 -12.90 4.14 0.59
CA VAL A 47 -13.18 4.80 1.88
C VAL A 47 -14.50 4.33 2.52
N PRO A 48 -15.65 4.25 1.82
CA PRO A 48 -16.89 3.77 2.44
C PRO A 48 -16.78 2.36 3.03
N PHE A 49 -16.04 1.47 2.35
CA PHE A 49 -15.87 0.09 2.78
C PHE A 49 -14.85 -0.05 3.92
N LEU A 50 -13.80 0.78 3.89
CA LEU A 50 -12.85 0.90 4.99
C LEU A 50 -13.51 1.46 6.26
N MET A 51 -14.54 2.30 6.11
CA MET A 51 -15.38 2.80 7.20
C MET A 51 -16.46 1.79 7.67
N GLY A 52 -16.45 0.56 7.13
CA GLY A 52 -17.29 -0.54 7.61
C GLY A 52 -18.46 -0.92 6.71
N GLN A 53 -18.67 -0.25 5.57
CA GLN A 53 -19.65 -0.73 4.59
C GLN A 53 -19.17 -2.05 3.96
N PRO A 54 -20.05 -3.04 3.74
CA PRO A 54 -19.66 -4.28 3.08
C PRO A 54 -19.39 -4.02 1.59
N HIS A 55 -18.26 -4.51 1.09
CA HIS A 55 -17.97 -4.52 -0.34
C HIS A 55 -18.58 -5.77 -1.01
N PRO A 56 -19.22 -5.67 -2.20
CA PRO A 56 -19.91 -6.79 -2.84
C PRO A 56 -19.01 -7.98 -3.20
N LEU A 57 -17.72 -7.73 -3.38
CA LEU A 57 -16.72 -8.76 -3.72
C LEU A 57 -16.01 -9.35 -2.49
N GLY A 58 -16.51 -9.10 -1.29
CA GLY A 58 -15.98 -9.63 -0.03
C GLY A 58 -15.02 -8.69 0.68
N LYS A 59 -14.27 -9.24 1.64
CA LYS A 59 -13.43 -8.46 2.57
C LYS A 59 -11.98 -8.27 2.13
N ARG A 60 -11.52 -9.01 1.12
CA ARG A 60 -10.15 -8.96 0.62
C ARG A 60 -10.19 -8.52 -0.83
N LEU A 61 -9.53 -7.41 -1.15
CA LEU A 61 -9.57 -6.81 -2.48
C LEU A 61 -8.15 -6.55 -3.01
N VAL A 62 -7.95 -6.61 -4.33
CA VAL A 62 -6.68 -6.24 -4.97
C VAL A 62 -6.95 -5.48 -6.25
N ASP A 63 -6.13 -4.47 -6.57
CA ASP A 63 -6.25 -3.73 -7.81
C ASP A 63 -4.93 -3.13 -8.33
N VAL A 64 -5.07 -2.41 -9.44
CA VAL A 64 -4.10 -1.41 -9.88
C VAL A 64 -4.83 -0.11 -10.18
N GLN A 65 -4.81 0.86 -9.26
CA GLN A 65 -5.49 2.13 -9.40
C GLN A 65 -4.66 3.13 -10.22
N LYS A 66 -5.27 3.80 -11.19
CA LYS A 66 -4.71 5.00 -11.82
C LYS A 66 -4.79 6.17 -10.85
N CYS A 67 -3.68 6.82 -10.57
CA CYS A 67 -3.59 7.93 -9.63
C CYS A 67 -3.06 9.18 -10.32
N ILE A 68 -3.51 10.35 -9.88
CA ILE A 68 -2.90 11.65 -10.17
C ILE A 68 -2.49 12.30 -8.87
N ARG A 69 -1.25 12.78 -8.78
CA ARG A 69 -0.76 13.63 -7.69
C ARG A 69 -0.20 14.93 -8.27
N THR A 70 -0.56 16.02 -7.61
CA THR A 70 -0.15 17.38 -7.98
C THR A 70 0.54 18.12 -6.83
N GLN A 71 0.62 17.51 -5.64
CA GLN A 71 1.27 18.12 -4.47
C GLN A 71 2.79 18.19 -4.63
N ASP A 72 3.34 17.23 -5.36
CA ASP A 72 4.75 17.01 -5.69
C ASP A 72 5.09 17.48 -7.13
N ILE A 73 4.27 18.37 -7.72
CA ILE A 73 4.42 18.76 -9.13
C ILE A 73 5.77 19.44 -9.44
N ASP A 74 6.33 20.16 -8.46
CA ASP A 74 7.64 20.83 -8.61
C ASP A 74 8.81 19.83 -8.62
N GLU A 75 8.62 18.61 -8.12
CA GLU A 75 9.62 17.53 -8.12
C GLU A 75 9.55 16.67 -9.39
N VAL A 76 8.49 16.82 -10.19
CA VAL A 76 8.29 16.07 -11.44
C VAL A 76 9.39 16.38 -12.44
N GLY A 77 10.01 15.33 -12.97
CA GLY A 77 11.14 15.40 -13.89
C GLY A 77 12.40 14.73 -13.36
N ASP A 78 12.39 14.31 -12.09
CA ASP A 78 13.39 13.38 -11.57
C ASP A 78 13.11 11.91 -11.98
N ASN A 79 13.85 10.97 -11.38
CA ASN A 79 13.77 9.54 -11.73
C ASN A 79 12.62 8.79 -11.04
N THR A 80 11.85 9.43 -10.14
CA THR A 80 10.91 8.77 -9.22
C THR A 80 9.56 9.46 -9.07
N HIS A 81 9.43 10.74 -9.41
CA HIS A 81 8.21 11.53 -9.29
C HIS A 81 7.52 11.70 -10.63
N THR A 82 6.24 11.30 -10.68
CA THR A 82 5.38 11.47 -11.85
C THR A 82 4.03 12.05 -11.45
N THR A 83 3.42 12.84 -12.33
CA THR A 83 2.08 13.39 -12.09
C THR A 83 1.01 12.30 -12.14
N MET A 84 1.15 11.33 -13.05
CA MET A 84 0.26 10.19 -13.19
C MET A 84 1.05 8.89 -12.99
N PHE A 85 0.48 7.97 -12.21
CA PHE A 85 1.08 6.65 -11.96
C PHE A 85 0.00 5.59 -11.70
N GLU A 86 0.43 4.34 -11.68
CA GLU A 86 -0.40 3.20 -11.29
C GLU A 86 0.01 2.73 -9.90
N MET A 87 -0.93 2.71 -8.96
CA MET A 87 -0.73 2.23 -7.60
C MET A 87 -1.26 0.80 -7.48
N LEU A 88 -0.39 -0.14 -7.15
CA LEU A 88 -0.76 -1.54 -6.90
C LEU A 88 -1.26 -1.62 -5.45
N GLY A 89 -2.52 -2.03 -5.25
CA GLY A 89 -3.18 -2.00 -3.94
C GLY A 89 -3.70 -3.37 -3.52
N ASN A 90 -3.56 -3.70 -2.24
CA ASN A 90 -4.27 -4.80 -1.60
C ASN A 90 -4.95 -4.30 -0.32
N TRP A 91 -6.17 -4.77 -0.05
CA TRP A 91 -6.95 -4.27 1.07
C TRP A 91 -7.62 -5.39 1.86
N SER A 92 -7.63 -5.18 3.16
CA SER A 92 -8.35 -5.99 4.14
C SER A 92 -9.43 -5.13 4.79
N LEU A 93 -10.69 -5.50 4.57
CA LEU A 93 -11.87 -4.82 5.08
C LEU A 93 -12.37 -5.57 6.33
N GLY A 94 -11.70 -5.33 7.46
CA GLY A 94 -12.02 -5.96 8.74
C GLY A 94 -11.81 -7.49 8.72
N ASP A 95 -10.68 -7.93 8.16
CA ASP A 95 -10.30 -9.34 8.05
C ASP A 95 -8.91 -9.60 8.66
N TYR A 96 -7.83 -9.46 7.89
CA TYR A 96 -6.45 -9.50 8.40
C TYR A 96 -5.87 -8.10 8.68
N PHE A 97 -4.78 -8.02 9.44
CA PHE A 97 -4.14 -6.75 9.82
C PHE A 97 -2.63 -6.76 9.56
N LYS A 98 -1.81 -6.18 10.45
CA LYS A 98 -0.38 -5.96 10.24
C LYS A 98 0.40 -7.24 9.95
N GLU A 99 0.24 -8.28 10.76
CA GLU A 99 1.03 -9.51 10.64
C GLU A 99 0.95 -10.10 9.22
N ASP A 100 -0.26 -10.37 8.73
CA ASP A 100 -0.47 -10.91 7.39
C ASP A 100 -0.13 -9.91 6.29
N SER A 101 -0.45 -8.63 6.47
CA SER A 101 -0.12 -7.58 5.49
C SER A 101 1.38 -7.49 5.24
N ILE A 102 2.17 -7.52 6.32
CA ILE A 102 3.63 -7.51 6.30
C ILE A 102 4.16 -8.79 5.66
N LYS A 103 3.67 -9.96 6.08
CA LYS A 103 4.10 -11.26 5.53
C LYS A 103 3.84 -11.38 4.03
N TYR A 104 2.65 -10.99 3.57
CA TYR A 104 2.33 -11.02 2.13
C TYR A 104 3.19 -10.05 1.33
N SER A 105 3.43 -8.83 1.85
CA SER A 105 4.30 -7.86 1.20
C SER A 105 5.73 -8.37 1.10
N PHE A 106 6.24 -8.97 2.18
CA PHE A 106 7.56 -9.58 2.23
C PHE A 106 7.69 -10.72 1.20
N GLU A 107 6.78 -11.70 1.24
CA GLU A 107 6.74 -12.84 0.33
C GLU A 107 6.66 -12.40 -1.15
N PHE A 108 5.87 -11.36 -1.46
CA PHE A 108 5.82 -10.83 -2.81
C PHE A 108 7.16 -10.24 -3.25
N LEU A 109 7.81 -9.44 -2.40
CA LEU A 109 9.09 -8.78 -2.74
C LEU A 109 10.25 -9.80 -2.83
N THR A 110 10.36 -10.73 -1.89
CA THR A 110 11.49 -11.66 -1.82
C THR A 110 11.28 -12.88 -2.69
N ASP A 111 10.12 -13.54 -2.59
CA ASP A 111 9.92 -14.86 -3.18
C ASP A 111 9.35 -14.73 -4.59
N CYS A 112 8.40 -13.81 -4.81
CA CYS A 112 7.79 -13.62 -6.13
C CYS A 112 8.64 -12.77 -7.07
N LEU A 113 9.25 -11.69 -6.56
CA LEU A 113 10.10 -10.79 -7.35
C LEU A 113 11.60 -11.09 -7.23
N GLY A 114 12.02 -11.93 -6.28
CA GLY A 114 13.43 -12.30 -6.13
C GLY A 114 14.30 -11.14 -5.64
N LEU A 115 13.73 -10.14 -4.96
CA LEU A 115 14.51 -9.00 -4.48
C LEU A 115 15.41 -9.43 -3.31
N PRO A 116 16.73 -9.17 -3.39
CA PRO A 116 17.63 -9.50 -2.30
C PRO A 116 17.25 -8.74 -1.01
N LEU A 117 17.16 -9.47 0.11
CA LEU A 117 16.77 -8.91 1.41
C LEU A 117 17.71 -7.79 1.87
N ASP A 118 18.99 -7.85 1.53
CA ASP A 118 20.00 -6.83 1.81
C ASP A 118 19.86 -5.56 0.96
N ARG A 119 18.87 -5.50 0.05
CA ARG A 119 18.49 -4.29 -0.67
C ARG A 119 17.18 -3.68 -0.18
N LEU A 120 16.50 -4.34 0.75
CA LEU A 120 15.26 -3.85 1.35
C LEU A 120 15.56 -3.11 2.66
N ALA A 121 14.71 -2.14 2.97
CA ALA A 121 14.66 -1.43 4.23
C ALA A 121 13.19 -1.13 4.53
N PHE A 122 12.84 -1.10 5.80
CA PHE A 122 11.47 -0.97 6.28
C PHE A 122 11.41 0.12 7.35
N SER A 123 10.24 0.70 7.54
CA SER A 123 10.01 1.64 8.62
C SER A 123 8.73 1.35 9.40
N CYS A 124 8.74 1.71 10.67
CA CYS A 124 7.62 1.60 11.60
C CYS A 124 7.38 2.96 12.25
N PHE A 125 6.16 3.20 12.73
CA PHE A 125 5.85 4.45 13.42
C PHE A 125 6.51 4.50 14.80
N GLU A 126 7.24 5.59 15.09
CA GLU A 126 8.00 5.74 16.34
C GLU A 126 7.13 6.05 17.57
N GLY A 127 5.86 6.39 17.36
CA GLY A 127 4.95 6.85 18.40
C GLY A 127 4.98 8.38 18.57
N ASP A 128 3.89 8.94 19.05
CA ASP A 128 3.76 10.33 19.46
C ASP A 128 2.74 10.43 20.62
N GLU A 129 2.24 11.64 20.87
CA GLU A 129 1.23 11.88 21.92
C GLU A 129 -0.14 11.25 21.60
N ASP A 130 -0.45 10.98 20.33
CA ASP A 130 -1.74 10.48 19.86
C ASP A 130 -1.76 8.95 19.75
N ALA A 131 -0.61 8.31 19.48
CA ALA A 131 -0.50 6.87 19.32
C ALA A 131 0.86 6.31 19.75
N THR A 132 0.84 5.11 20.30
CA THR A 132 2.05 4.41 20.74
C THR A 132 2.92 3.98 19.55
N LYS A 133 4.21 3.83 19.82
CA LYS A 133 5.18 3.20 18.93
C LYS A 133 4.67 1.87 18.37
N ASP A 134 4.86 1.63 17.08
CA ASP A 134 4.40 0.41 16.40
C ASP A 134 5.39 -0.75 16.57
N GLU A 135 5.47 -1.28 17.79
CA GLU A 135 6.31 -2.44 18.11
C GLU A 135 5.79 -3.73 17.46
N GLU A 136 4.49 -3.83 17.20
CA GLU A 136 3.87 -4.97 16.54
C GLU A 136 4.45 -5.17 15.12
N ALA A 137 4.48 -4.11 14.29
CA ALA A 137 5.06 -4.20 12.96
C ALA A 137 6.56 -4.53 12.99
N PHE A 138 7.30 -3.93 13.94
CA PHE A 138 8.73 -4.18 14.11
C PHE A 138 9.04 -5.65 14.40
N GLU A 139 8.31 -6.27 15.33
CA GLU A 139 8.51 -7.67 15.67
C GLU A 139 8.13 -8.61 14.53
N VAL A 140 7.11 -8.29 13.73
CA VAL A 140 6.77 -9.08 12.53
C VAL A 140 7.91 -9.01 11.51
N TRP A 141 8.46 -7.83 11.20
CA TRP A 141 9.61 -7.72 10.29
C TRP A 141 10.83 -8.49 10.79
N LYS A 142 11.14 -8.39 12.09
CA LYS A 142 12.23 -9.13 12.72
C LYS A 142 12.03 -10.64 12.61
N SER A 143 10.80 -11.13 12.80
CA SER A 143 10.46 -12.55 12.65
C SER A 143 10.67 -13.09 11.23
N LEU A 144 10.66 -12.22 10.22
CA LEU A 144 10.93 -12.53 8.82
C LEU A 144 12.43 -12.51 8.47
N GLY A 145 13.31 -12.33 9.46
CA GLY A 145 14.76 -12.32 9.26
C GLY A 145 15.32 -10.97 8.79
N VAL A 146 14.50 -9.91 8.81
CA VAL A 146 14.98 -8.54 8.54
C VAL A 146 15.90 -8.11 9.68
N SER A 147 17.10 -7.64 9.35
CA SER A 147 18.01 -7.07 10.33
C SER A 147 17.42 -5.80 10.95
N GLU A 148 17.50 -5.66 12.28
CA GLU A 148 17.05 -4.44 12.98
C GLU A 148 17.68 -3.15 12.42
N LYS A 149 18.93 -3.23 11.90
CA LYS A 149 19.60 -2.09 11.25
C LYS A 149 18.92 -1.60 9.97
N ARG A 150 17.97 -2.37 9.44
CA ARG A 150 17.17 -2.07 8.24
C ARG A 150 15.71 -1.78 8.57
N ILE A 151 15.37 -1.66 9.86
CA ILE A 151 14.04 -1.25 10.31
C ILE A 151 14.19 0.07 11.07
N ALA A 152 13.69 1.16 10.50
CA ALA A 152 13.75 2.48 11.13
C ALA A 152 12.42 2.81 11.82
N PHE A 153 12.48 3.33 13.04
CA PHE A 153 11.32 4.02 13.62
C PHE A 153 11.35 5.47 13.14
N LEU A 154 10.27 5.93 12.51
CA LEU A 154 10.14 7.28 11.96
C LEU A 154 8.92 8.01 12.55
N ASN A 155 9.00 9.34 12.56
CA ASN A 155 7.98 10.23 13.10
C ASN A 155 6.66 10.22 12.32
N LYS A 156 5.68 10.97 12.83
CA LYS A 156 4.32 11.08 12.25
C LYS A 156 4.32 11.56 10.80
N LYS A 157 5.22 12.46 10.42
CA LYS A 157 5.29 12.98 9.05
C LYS A 157 5.63 11.89 8.03
N GLU A 158 6.46 10.93 8.42
CA GLU A 158 6.99 9.89 7.53
C GLU A 158 6.22 8.57 7.62
N ASN A 159 5.69 8.22 8.81
CA ASN A 159 5.10 6.91 9.09
C ASN A 159 3.68 6.95 9.66
N TRP A 160 2.96 8.06 9.51
CA TRP A 160 1.54 8.17 9.82
C TRP A 160 0.76 8.66 8.60
N TRP A 161 0.00 7.75 7.97
CA TRP A 161 -0.81 8.10 6.80
C TRP A 161 -2.13 8.75 7.24
N GLY A 162 -2.32 10.01 6.86
CA GLY A 162 -3.52 10.79 7.21
C GLY A 162 -4.80 10.32 6.49
N PRO A 163 -5.97 10.87 6.82
CA PRO A 163 -7.19 10.60 6.08
C PRO A 163 -7.04 10.98 4.60
N ALA A 164 -7.84 10.37 3.72
CA ALA A 164 -7.96 10.83 2.34
C ALA A 164 -8.45 12.29 2.35
N GLY A 165 -7.62 13.22 1.84
CA GLY A 165 -7.90 14.66 1.84
C GLY A 165 -6.65 15.49 2.08
#